data_AF-A0A0S8I4A0-F1
#
_entry.id   AF-A0A0S8I4A0-F1
#
_cell.length_a   1.000
_cell.length_b   1.000
_cell.length_c   1.000
_cell.angle_alpha   90.00
_cell.angle_beta   90.00
_cell.angle_gamma   90.00
#
_symmetry.space_group_name_H-M   'P 1'
#
loop_
_entity.id
_entity.type
_entity.pdbx_description
1 polymer ?
#
loop_
_entity_poly.entity_id
_entity_poly.type
_entity_poly.pdbx_seq_one_letter_code
_entity_poly.pdbx_strand_id
1 'polypeptide(L)'
;MKLFILILMGVFLAACTQAIPRETLKMADPHLTFQMLIKDPEQYQGRNILTGGQILGTSTRQGKTWVEVLQKPLDWQHKPKDTDESFGRFLVRFEGFADPAIYTAGKLITVVGEVKGKKVQPLKDMDYVYPVLTPRDHHLWRPESGGGPMFHFGFGIGTVIR
;
A
#
# COMPACT_ATOMS: atom_id res chain seq x y z
N MET A 1 13.60 47.46 17.25
CA MET A 1 12.25 46.89 17.46
C MET A 1 11.58 46.36 16.19
N LYS A 2 11.80 46.94 14.99
CA LYS A 2 11.23 46.41 13.73
C LYS A 2 11.91 45.13 13.21
N LEU A 3 13.22 44.97 13.47
CA LEU A 3 13.99 43.81 13.01
C LEU A 3 13.72 42.51 13.80
N PHE A 4 13.30 42.63 15.06
CA PHE A 4 12.98 41.49 15.92
C PHE A 4 11.65 40.82 15.53
N ILE A 5 10.72 41.58 14.96
CA ILE A 5 9.42 41.08 14.47
C ILE A 5 9.58 40.26 13.18
N LEU A 6 10.59 40.57 12.35
CA LEU A 6 10.89 39.82 11.13
C LEU A 6 11.52 38.45 11.39
N ILE A 7 12.25 38.27 12.49
CA ILE A 7 12.87 36.98 12.84
C ILE A 7 11.86 36.02 13.48
N LEU A 8 10.87 36.55 14.22
CA LEU A 8 9.82 35.73 14.84
C LEU A 8 8.78 35.20 13.82
N MET A 9 8.68 35.82 12.64
CA MET A 9 7.74 35.44 11.58
C MET A 9 8.32 34.44 10.55
N GLY A 10 9.60 34.06 10.68
CA GLY A 10 10.27 33.11 9.79
C GLY A 10 10.24 31.65 10.25
N VAL A 11 9.75 31.35 11.46
CA VAL A 11 9.82 30.01 12.08
C VAL A 11 8.57 29.16 11.80
N PHE A 12 7.54 29.72 11.18
CA PHE A 12 6.34 28.95 10.86
C PHE A 12 6.46 28.22 9.51
N LEU A 13 6.54 26.89 9.63
CA LEU A 13 5.96 25.87 8.74
C LEU A 13 6.85 25.21 7.70
N ALA A 14 8.00 24.65 8.12
CA ALA A 14 8.47 23.41 7.52
C ALA A 14 7.72 22.20 8.14
N ALA A 15 6.40 22.14 7.95
CA ALA A 15 5.64 20.94 8.29
C ALA A 15 5.99 19.85 7.26
N CYS A 16 7.00 19.04 7.54
CA CYS A 16 7.21 17.80 6.80
C CYS A 16 5.98 16.91 7.02
N THR A 17 5.09 16.86 6.04
CA THR A 17 3.94 15.96 6.03
C THR A 17 4.46 14.54 5.82
N GLN A 18 4.80 13.88 6.92
CA GLN A 18 5.24 12.50 6.90
C GLN A 18 4.07 11.61 6.47
N ALA A 19 4.29 10.73 5.48
CA ALA A 19 3.25 9.90 4.88
C ALA A 19 2.47 9.07 5.91
N ILE A 20 3.18 8.55 6.92
CA ILE A 20 2.62 7.82 8.07
C ILE A 20 3.09 8.51 9.37
N PRO A 21 2.20 8.73 10.36
CA PRO A 21 2.54 9.27 11.66
C PRO A 21 3.69 8.49 12.34
N ARG A 22 4.59 9.23 13.02
CA ARG A 22 5.73 8.62 13.72
C ARG A 22 5.32 7.60 14.78
N GLU A 23 4.20 7.83 15.45
CA GLU A 23 3.69 6.92 16.48
C GLU A 23 3.34 5.56 15.90
N THR A 24 2.66 5.53 14.75
CA THR A 24 2.36 4.27 14.04
C THR A 24 3.62 3.61 13.49
N LEU A 25 4.57 4.39 12.94
CA LEU A 25 5.83 3.84 12.43
C LEU A 25 6.63 3.10 13.51
N LYS A 26 6.60 3.59 14.76
CA LYS A 26 7.26 2.92 15.90
C LYS A 26 6.63 1.58 16.27
N MET A 27 5.40 1.31 15.84
CA MET A 27 4.75 0.01 16.07
C MET A 27 5.34 -1.07 15.16
N ALA A 28 5.89 -0.70 14.01
CA ALA A 28 6.50 -1.64 13.07
C ALA A 28 7.77 -2.24 13.65
N ASP A 29 7.92 -3.55 13.50
CA ASP A 29 9.08 -4.26 13.98
C ASP A 29 10.29 -4.02 13.07
N PRO A 30 11.39 -3.42 13.57
CA PRO A 30 12.54 -3.08 12.74
C PRO A 30 13.31 -4.31 12.23
N HIS A 31 13.11 -5.49 12.83
CA HIS A 31 13.77 -6.73 12.44
C HIS A 31 12.93 -7.60 11.52
N LEU A 32 11.65 -7.28 11.31
CA LEU A 32 10.76 -8.03 10.43
C LEU A 32 10.81 -7.48 9.02
N THR A 33 11.52 -8.15 8.12
CA THR A 33 11.54 -7.80 6.70
C THR A 33 10.42 -8.51 5.93
N PHE A 34 10.05 -7.97 4.78
CA PHE A 34 9.04 -8.61 3.93
C PHE A 34 9.50 -9.98 3.40
N GLN A 35 10.80 -10.14 3.13
CA GLN A 35 11.39 -11.40 2.68
C GLN A 35 11.32 -12.50 3.75
N MET A 36 11.36 -12.13 5.03
CA MET A 36 11.07 -13.06 6.13
C MET A 36 9.59 -13.38 6.16
N LEU A 37 8.73 -12.36 6.10
CA LEU A 37 7.28 -12.50 6.16
C LEU A 37 6.72 -13.42 5.06
N ILE A 38 7.18 -13.29 3.82
CA ILE A 38 6.68 -14.10 2.69
C ILE A 38 7.02 -15.59 2.85
N LYS A 39 8.12 -15.93 3.53
CA LYS A 39 8.55 -17.32 3.74
C LYS A 39 7.70 -18.04 4.77
N ASP A 40 7.38 -17.36 5.87
CA ASP A 40 6.53 -17.91 6.94
C ASP A 40 5.64 -16.82 7.56
N PRO A 41 4.48 -16.54 6.95
CA PRO A 41 3.57 -15.52 7.49
C PRO A 41 2.97 -15.90 8.85
N GLU A 42 2.93 -17.19 9.19
CA GLU A 42 2.31 -17.67 10.42
C GLU A 42 3.19 -17.41 11.63
N GLN A 43 4.50 -17.55 11.49
CA GLN A 43 5.49 -17.24 12.52
C GLN A 43 5.38 -15.79 13.03
N TYR A 44 4.92 -14.86 12.18
CA TYR A 44 4.90 -13.44 12.48
C TYR A 44 3.52 -12.87 12.81
N GLN A 45 2.51 -13.72 13.03
CA GLN A 45 1.18 -13.26 13.41
C GLN A 45 1.20 -12.34 14.63
N GLY A 46 0.40 -11.26 14.58
CA GLY A 46 0.32 -10.25 15.64
C GLY A 46 1.45 -9.21 15.64
N ARG A 47 2.56 -9.43 14.91
CA ARG A 47 3.60 -8.40 14.73
C ARG A 47 3.14 -7.38 13.69
N ASN A 48 3.61 -6.14 13.83
CA ASN A 48 3.40 -5.12 12.81
C ASN A 48 4.63 -5.02 11.91
N ILE A 49 4.41 -4.80 10.61
CA ILE A 49 5.43 -4.56 9.61
C ILE A 49 5.15 -3.25 8.87
N LEU A 50 6.21 -2.51 8.55
CA LEU A 50 6.17 -1.43 7.58
C LEU A 50 6.51 -2.00 6.20
N THR A 51 5.57 -1.96 5.28
CA THR A 51 5.78 -2.39 3.90
C THR A 51 4.94 -1.56 2.94
N GLY A 52 5.10 -1.77 1.64
CA GLY A 52 4.33 -1.06 0.64
C GLY A 52 4.60 -1.58 -0.75
N GLY A 53 3.97 -0.97 -1.73
CA GLY A 53 4.04 -1.44 -3.10
C GLY A 53 3.01 -0.80 -4.00
N GLN A 54 2.80 -1.43 -5.14
CA GLN A 54 1.83 -1.00 -6.14
C GLN A 54 0.57 -1.87 -6.03
N ILE A 55 -0.59 -1.22 -6.01
CA ILE A 55 -1.89 -1.90 -6.03
C ILE A 55 -2.07 -2.60 -7.37
N LEU A 56 -2.35 -3.90 -7.31
CA LEU A 56 -2.69 -4.72 -8.48
C LEU A 56 -4.19 -4.81 -8.70
N GLY A 57 -4.96 -4.81 -7.61
CA GLY A 57 -6.41 -4.86 -7.67
C GLY A 57 -7.05 -4.72 -6.30
N THR A 58 -8.33 -4.34 -6.30
CA THR A 58 -9.13 -4.19 -5.09
C THR A 58 -10.44 -4.92 -5.27
N SER A 59 -10.88 -5.65 -4.25
CA SER A 59 -12.16 -6.33 -4.24
C SER A 59 -12.84 -6.25 -2.88
N THR A 60 -14.16 -6.14 -2.88
CA THR A 60 -14.96 -6.12 -1.66
C THR A 60 -15.70 -7.43 -1.53
N ARG A 61 -15.51 -8.14 -0.41
CA ARG A 61 -16.20 -9.42 -0.12
C ARG A 61 -16.52 -9.49 1.35
N GLN A 62 -17.76 -9.89 1.68
CA GLN A 62 -18.22 -10.09 3.06
C GLN A 62 -17.99 -8.87 3.97
N GLY A 63 -18.26 -7.66 3.44
CA GLY A 63 -18.08 -6.41 4.20
C GLY A 63 -16.63 -5.99 4.45
N LYS A 64 -15.65 -6.69 3.85
CA LYS A 64 -14.22 -6.36 3.94
C LYS A 64 -13.68 -5.99 2.57
N THR A 65 -12.76 -5.04 2.56
CA THR A 65 -12.04 -4.66 1.34
C THR A 65 -10.66 -5.30 1.34
N TRP A 66 -10.35 -5.98 0.23
CA TRP A 66 -9.11 -6.70 -0.01
C TRP A 66 -8.36 -5.99 -1.12
N VAL A 67 -7.20 -5.45 -0.79
CA VAL A 67 -6.29 -4.79 -1.74
C VAL A 67 -5.11 -5.72 -1.97
N GLU A 68 -4.94 -6.21 -3.18
CA GLU A 68 -3.76 -6.96 -3.61
C GLU A 68 -2.65 -5.99 -3.97
N VAL A 69 -1.49 -6.16 -3.35
CA VAL A 69 -0.35 -5.27 -3.51
C VAL A 69 0.86 -6.07 -3.95
N LEU A 70 1.49 -5.64 -5.04
CA LEU A 70 2.83 -6.08 -5.43
C LEU A 70 3.82 -5.31 -4.58
N GLN A 71 4.52 -6.00 -3.69
CA GLN A 71 5.47 -5.36 -2.80
C GLN A 71 6.59 -4.70 -3.61
N LYS A 72 6.98 -3.48 -3.23
CA LYS A 72 8.15 -2.78 -3.76
C LYS A 72 9.02 -2.27 -2.61
N PRO A 73 10.36 -2.21 -2.76
CA PRO A 73 11.23 -1.59 -1.76
C PRO A 73 10.80 -0.15 -1.48
N LEU A 74 10.90 0.27 -0.22
CA LEU A 74 10.58 1.64 0.18
C LEU A 74 11.81 2.54 0.10
N ASP A 75 11.62 3.81 -0.20
CA ASP A 75 12.66 4.84 -0.10
C ASP A 75 12.76 5.43 1.31
N TRP A 76 13.59 6.46 1.47
CA TRP A 76 13.81 7.14 2.75
C TRP A 76 12.58 7.88 3.28
N GLN A 77 11.58 8.16 2.44
CA GLN A 77 10.28 8.73 2.82
C GLN A 77 9.22 7.65 3.07
N HIS A 78 9.60 6.37 2.98
CA HIS A 78 8.71 5.22 2.97
C HIS A 78 7.78 5.16 1.75
N LYS A 79 8.11 5.84 0.65
CA LYS A 79 7.40 5.71 -0.63
C LYS A 79 7.88 4.46 -1.35
N PRO A 80 6.99 3.65 -1.93
CA PRO A 80 7.40 2.55 -2.79
C PRO A 80 8.21 3.08 -3.98
N LYS A 81 9.40 2.54 -4.20
CA LYS A 81 10.26 2.93 -5.32
C LYS A 81 9.65 2.50 -6.65
N ASP A 82 9.90 3.29 -7.69
CA ASP A 82 9.55 2.90 -9.06
C ASP A 82 10.65 2.00 -9.65
N THR A 83 10.63 0.73 -9.25
CA THR A 83 11.55 -0.31 -9.74
C THR A 83 10.77 -1.58 -10.10
N ASP A 84 11.39 -2.44 -10.91
CA ASP A 84 10.87 -3.78 -11.22
C ASP A 84 11.16 -4.80 -10.11
N GLU A 85 11.88 -4.39 -9.06
CA GLU A 85 12.19 -5.24 -7.91
C GLU A 85 10.95 -5.47 -7.05
N SER A 86 10.66 -6.74 -6.77
CA SER A 86 9.59 -7.15 -5.86
C SER A 86 9.98 -8.41 -5.10
N PHE A 87 9.61 -8.46 -3.82
CA PHE A 87 9.75 -9.65 -2.99
C PHE A 87 8.47 -10.50 -2.93
N GLY A 88 7.45 -10.15 -3.72
CA GLY A 88 6.21 -10.92 -3.85
C GLY A 88 4.95 -10.07 -3.65
N ARG A 89 3.82 -10.76 -3.52
CA ARG A 89 2.49 -10.16 -3.33
C ARG A 89 1.97 -10.37 -1.94
N PHE A 90 1.20 -9.41 -1.43
CA PHE A 90 0.49 -9.51 -0.16
C PHE A 90 -0.91 -8.88 -0.27
N LEU A 91 -1.74 -9.19 0.72
CA LEU A 91 -3.10 -8.66 0.82
C LEU A 91 -3.18 -7.69 1.99
N VAL A 92 -3.74 -6.50 1.74
CA VAL A 92 -4.18 -5.58 2.78
C VAL A 92 -5.68 -5.77 2.95
N ARG A 93 -6.10 -6.17 4.15
CA ARG A 93 -7.50 -6.40 4.51
C ARG A 93 -8.00 -5.26 5.40
N PHE A 94 -8.82 -4.39 4.85
CA PHE A 94 -9.53 -3.36 5.60
C PHE A 94 -10.78 -3.94 6.25
N GLU A 95 -10.97 -3.69 7.55
CA GLU A 95 -12.21 -3.98 8.25
C GLU A 95 -13.23 -2.89 7.85
N GLY A 96 -14.05 -3.16 6.84
CA GLY A 96 -15.02 -2.22 6.27
C GLY A 96 -14.81 -1.93 4.78
N PHE A 97 -15.53 -0.90 4.32
CA PHE A 97 -15.50 -0.44 2.93
C PHE A 97 -14.39 0.58 2.72
N ALA A 98 -13.40 0.21 1.90
CA ALA A 98 -12.44 1.09 1.30
C ALA A 98 -12.78 1.18 -0.19
N ASP A 99 -13.08 2.38 -0.69
CA ASP A 99 -13.66 2.55 -2.02
C ASP A 99 -12.70 2.05 -3.13
N PRO A 100 -13.08 1.04 -3.94
CA PRO A 100 -12.24 0.56 -5.04
C PRO A 100 -11.87 1.64 -6.08
N ALA A 101 -12.67 2.70 -6.22
CA ALA A 101 -12.36 3.85 -7.07
C ALA A 101 -11.25 4.75 -6.48
N ILE A 102 -11.00 4.64 -5.17
CA ILE A 102 -9.85 5.26 -4.51
C ILE A 102 -8.65 4.32 -4.56
N TYR A 103 -8.82 3.03 -4.25
CA TYR A 103 -7.76 2.02 -4.25
C TYR A 103 -7.63 1.34 -5.61
N THR A 104 -7.37 2.14 -6.64
CA THR A 104 -7.26 1.64 -8.02
C THR A 104 -5.91 0.99 -8.28
N ALA A 105 -5.89 0.03 -9.21
CA ALA A 105 -4.65 -0.55 -9.71
C ALA A 105 -3.69 0.55 -10.23
N GLY A 106 -2.39 0.34 -10.05
CA GLY A 106 -1.35 1.29 -10.43
C GLY A 106 -0.98 2.31 -9.36
N LYS A 107 -1.85 2.59 -8.38
CA LYS A 107 -1.50 3.48 -7.26
C LYS A 107 -0.49 2.82 -6.33
N LEU A 108 0.36 3.64 -5.71
CA LEU A 108 1.31 3.18 -4.70
C LEU A 108 0.69 3.33 -3.31
N ILE A 109 0.94 2.35 -2.45
CA ILE A 109 0.48 2.33 -1.07
C ILE A 109 1.63 1.95 -0.13
N THR A 110 1.71 2.64 1.00
CA THR A 110 2.56 2.27 2.14
C THR A 110 1.65 1.89 3.30
N VAL A 111 1.98 0.85 4.04
CA VAL A 111 1.15 0.31 5.12
C VAL A 111 2.03 -0.03 6.31
N VAL A 112 1.62 0.42 7.50
CA VAL A 112 2.00 -0.24 8.75
C VAL A 112 0.87 -1.19 9.08
N GLY A 113 1.13 -2.49 8.97
CA GLY A 113 0.09 -3.52 9.04
C GLY A 113 0.42 -4.60 10.05
N GLU A 114 -0.58 -5.04 10.81
CA GLU A 114 -0.47 -6.23 11.66
C GLU A 114 -0.61 -7.48 10.79
N VAL A 115 0.33 -8.40 10.94
CA VAL A 115 0.29 -9.70 10.26
C VAL A 115 -0.83 -10.56 10.84
N LYS A 116 -1.75 -11.01 9.98
CA LYS A 116 -2.86 -11.90 10.34
C LYS A 116 -2.66 -13.35 9.88
N GLY A 117 -1.49 -13.65 9.31
CA GLY A 117 -1.15 -14.96 8.76
C GLY A 117 -1.19 -14.93 7.24
N LYS A 118 -1.74 -15.98 6.63
CA LYS A 118 -1.74 -16.16 5.18
C LYS A 118 -3.13 -16.45 4.61
N LYS A 119 -3.28 -16.23 3.31
CA LYS A 119 -4.43 -16.65 2.51
C LYS A 119 -3.91 -17.28 1.23
N VAL A 120 -4.39 -18.48 0.92
CA VAL A 120 -4.10 -19.14 -0.35
C VAL A 120 -5.16 -18.73 -1.35
N GLN A 121 -4.73 -18.22 -2.50
CA GLN A 121 -5.62 -17.89 -3.62
C GLN A 121 -4.97 -18.30 -4.93
N PRO A 122 -5.78 -18.70 -5.94
CA PRO A 122 -5.26 -18.97 -7.28
C PRO A 122 -4.63 -17.71 -7.87
N LEU A 123 -3.42 -17.86 -8.40
CA LEU A 123 -2.72 -16.87 -9.19
C LEU A 123 -2.33 -17.52 -10.51
N LYS A 124 -3.09 -17.23 -11.57
CA LYS A 124 -3.01 -17.94 -12.85
C LYS A 124 -3.20 -19.45 -12.63
N ASP A 125 -2.20 -20.26 -12.98
CA ASP A 125 -2.26 -21.72 -12.97
C ASP A 125 -1.62 -22.34 -11.71
N MET A 126 -1.44 -21.55 -10.65
CA MET A 126 -0.87 -22.03 -9.38
C MET A 126 -1.55 -21.41 -8.17
N ASP A 127 -1.53 -22.13 -7.06
CA ASP A 127 -1.93 -21.57 -5.76
C ASP A 127 -0.80 -20.70 -5.20
N TYR A 128 -1.13 -19.47 -4.85
CA TYR A 128 -0.19 -18.52 -4.26
C TYR A 128 -0.55 -18.22 -2.80
N VAL A 129 0.47 -18.22 -1.95
CA VAL A 129 0.34 -17.93 -0.51
C VAL A 129 0.57 -16.44 -0.29
N TYR A 130 -0.51 -15.70 -0.06
CA TYR A 130 -0.46 -14.27 0.26
C TYR A 130 -0.32 -14.07 1.77
N PRO A 131 0.70 -13.35 2.28
CA PRO A 131 0.63 -12.77 3.61
C PRO A 131 -0.55 -11.80 3.68
N VAL A 132 -1.27 -11.81 4.80
CA VAL A 132 -2.41 -10.93 5.03
C VAL A 132 -2.06 -9.93 6.12
N LEU A 133 -2.20 -8.65 5.80
CA LEU A 133 -2.02 -7.55 6.72
C LEU A 133 -3.35 -6.87 7.02
N THR A 134 -3.62 -6.57 8.29
CA THR A 134 -4.66 -5.59 8.66
C THR A 134 -3.97 -4.25 8.92
N PRO A 135 -4.33 -3.18 8.21
CA PRO A 135 -3.64 -1.90 8.33
C PRO A 135 -3.91 -1.28 9.71
N ARG A 136 -2.83 -0.86 10.40
CA ARG A 136 -2.87 0.05 11.55
C ARG A 136 -2.91 1.49 11.07
N ASP A 137 -2.14 1.77 10.03
CA ASP A 137 -2.14 3.03 9.28
C ASP A 137 -1.64 2.77 7.87
N HIS A 138 -1.98 3.65 6.94
CA HIS A 138 -1.57 3.53 5.55
C HIS A 138 -1.56 4.89 4.86
N HIS A 139 -0.76 4.97 3.80
CA HIS A 139 -0.68 6.13 2.93
C HIS A 139 -0.88 5.72 1.48
N LEU A 140 -1.84 6.36 0.81
CA LEU A 140 -2.04 6.20 -0.63
C LEU A 140 -1.36 7.37 -1.35
N TRP A 141 -0.33 7.06 -2.13
CA TRP A 141 0.40 8.07 -2.87
C TRP A 141 -0.39 8.50 -4.09
N ARG A 142 -0.43 9.81 -4.33
CA ARG A 142 -1.00 10.34 -5.56
C ARG A 142 -0.10 9.90 -6.73
N PRO A 143 -0.68 9.52 -7.88
CA PRO A 143 0.13 9.37 -9.08
C PRO A 143 0.85 10.70 -9.32
N GLU A 144 2.16 10.63 -9.57
CA GLU A 144 2.89 11.79 -10.05
C GLU A 144 2.18 12.22 -11.33
N SER A 145 1.78 13.48 -11.41
CA SER A 145 1.15 14.06 -12.60
C SER A 145 2.20 14.18 -13.71
N GLY A 146 2.69 13.04 -14.21
CA GLY A 146 3.47 12.90 -15.43
C GLY A 146 2.52 12.46 -16.53
N GLY A 147 2.25 13.37 -17.47
CA GLY A 147 1.26 13.17 -18.53
C GLY A 147 1.52 11.94 -19.38
N GLY A 148 0.56 11.02 -19.40
CA GLY A 148 0.44 9.95 -20.38
C GLY A 148 -1.05 9.59 -20.53
N PRO A 149 -1.57 9.40 -21.75
CA PRO A 149 -2.98 9.14 -21.95
C PRO A 149 -3.38 7.77 -21.35
N MET A 150 -4.43 7.78 -20.52
CA MET A 150 -5.13 6.56 -20.11
C MET A 150 -5.90 5.99 -21.30
N PHE A 151 -5.33 5.01 -21.99
CA PHE A 151 -6.08 4.21 -22.96
C PHE A 151 -6.89 3.14 -22.23
N HIS A 152 -8.19 3.34 -22.11
CA HIS A 152 -9.15 2.28 -21.81
C HIS A 152 -9.56 1.61 -23.13
N PHE A 153 -9.01 0.44 -23.44
CA PHE A 153 -9.56 -0.41 -24.51
C PHE A 153 -10.71 -1.25 -23.93
N GLY A 154 -11.94 -0.73 -24.03
CA GLY A 154 -13.14 -1.51 -23.79
C GLY A 154 -13.43 -2.41 -25.00
N PHE A 155 -13.12 -3.70 -24.89
CA PHE A 155 -13.62 -4.72 -25.83
C PHE A 155 -15.10 -5.01 -25.52
N GLY A 156 -16.01 -4.35 -26.24
CA GLY A 156 -17.42 -4.69 -26.28
C GLY A 156 -17.70 -5.68 -27.42
N ILE A 157 -17.56 -6.98 -27.17
CA ILE A 157 -18.07 -8.01 -28.09
C ILE A 157 -19.58 -8.12 -27.87
N GLY A 158 -20.35 -7.37 -28.67
CA GLY A 158 -21.79 -7.58 -28.80
C GLY A 158 -22.06 -8.63 -29.87
N THR A 159 -22.17 -9.90 -29.48
CA THR A 159 -22.75 -10.92 -30.36
C THR A 159 -24.26 -10.68 -30.43
N VAL A 160 -24.72 -10.06 -31.51
CA VAL A 160 -26.13 -10.13 -31.89
C VAL A 160 -26.32 -11.44 -32.64
N ILE A 161 -26.94 -12.40 -31.96
CA ILE A 161 -27.42 -13.64 -32.55
C ILE A 161 -28.79 -13.32 -33.16
N ARG A 162 -28.95 -13.51 -34.46
CA ARG A 162 -30.26 -13.77 -35.08
C ARG A 162 -30.09 -14.66 -36.29
#